data_AF-A0A923ZXY6-F1
#
_entry.id   AF-A0A923ZXY6-F1
#
_cell.length_a   1.000
_cell.length_b   1.000
_cell.length_c   1.000
_cell.angle_alpha   90.00
_cell.angle_beta   90.00
_cell.angle_gamma   90.00
#
_symmetry.space_group_name_H-M   'P 1'
#
loop_
_entity.id
_entity.type
_entity.pdbx_description
1 polymer ?
#
loop_
_entity_poly.entity_id
_entity_poly.type
_entity_poly.pdbx_seq_one_letter_code
_entity_poly.pdbx_strand_id
1 'polypeptide(L)'
;MRYLQLTFFFMFITLHCFAQKQNNIWCFGDNAGLNFNTTTPTVLTGSQMSTNEGCASTSDSLGNLLFYTDGISVWNKTHAVMPNGTGLLGSASTTQSALIVPQPGSTTLYYIFTIGELGGSMNYTMVDMTLAGGNGGVVASSKNTVLHPLVAEKQCAFMRCDGSIWLISHEWNTNNFFADLITPTGINSTVVSAVGVVH
;
A
#
# COMPACT_ATOMS: atom_id res chain seq x y z
N MET A 1 48.14 23.40 19.22
CA MET A 1 47.25 22.48 19.99
C MET A 1 45.88 23.06 20.34
N ARG A 2 45.48 24.26 19.87
CA ARG A 2 44.17 24.86 20.21
C ARG A 2 43.06 24.63 19.14
N TYR A 3 43.43 24.18 17.94
CA TYR A 3 42.50 23.87 16.85
C TYR A 3 42.14 22.38 16.76
N LEU A 4 42.94 21.49 17.37
CA LEU A 4 42.68 20.05 17.38
C LEU A 4 41.53 19.65 18.32
N GLN A 5 41.19 20.51 19.29
CA GLN A 5 40.06 20.29 20.20
C GLN A 5 38.71 20.68 19.57
N LEU A 6 38.66 21.54 18.56
CA LEU A 6 37.42 21.85 17.85
C LEU A 6 37.01 20.76 16.86
N THR A 7 37.98 20.06 16.26
CA THR A 7 37.70 18.98 15.29
C THR A 7 37.15 17.72 15.96
N PHE A 8 37.43 17.51 17.26
CA PHE A 8 36.92 16.36 18.02
C PHE A 8 35.49 16.55 18.55
N PHE A 9 34.96 17.79 18.56
CA PHE A 9 33.62 18.08 19.05
C PHE A 9 32.50 17.83 18.02
N PHE A 10 32.85 17.59 16.75
CA PHE A 10 31.86 17.40 15.67
C PHE A 10 31.55 15.92 15.35
N MET A 11 32.10 14.96 16.10
CA MET A 11 32.04 13.53 15.74
C MET A 11 31.00 12.69 16.50
N PHE A 12 30.14 13.31 17.33
CA PHE A 12 29.16 12.59 18.17
C PHE A 12 27.71 13.09 18.03
N ILE A 13 27.33 13.64 16.87
CA ILE A 13 25.90 13.75 16.55
C ILE A 13 25.49 12.41 15.93
N THR A 14 25.07 11.47 16.77
CA THR A 14 24.30 10.32 16.30
C THR A 14 22.95 10.84 15.83
N LEU A 15 22.81 10.99 14.51
CA LEU A 15 21.52 11.23 13.88
C LEU A 15 20.66 10.00 14.19
N HIS A 16 19.69 10.17 15.09
CA HIS A 16 18.68 9.16 15.34
C HIS A 16 17.79 9.12 14.10
N CYS A 17 18.05 8.16 13.21
CA CYS A 17 17.14 7.84 12.14
C CYS A 17 15.96 7.10 12.77
N PHE A 18 14.82 7.79 12.92
CA PHE A 18 13.59 7.11 13.26
C PHE A 18 13.12 6.35 12.02
N ALA A 19 13.02 5.02 12.12
CA ALA A 19 12.15 4.29 11.22
C ALA A 19 10.76 4.93 11.34
N GLN A 20 10.24 5.39 10.21
CA GLN A 20 8.97 6.11 10.17
C GLN A 20 7.82 5.10 10.29
N LYS A 21 6.77 5.47 11.02
CA LYS A 21 5.75 4.55 11.53
C LYS A 21 4.68 4.15 10.51
N GLN A 22 4.97 4.33 9.22
CA GLN A 22 4.09 3.88 8.16
C GLN A 22 3.90 2.36 8.26
N ASN A 23 2.64 1.94 8.16
CA ASN A 23 2.20 0.55 8.29
C ASN A 23 2.37 -0.06 9.70
N ASN A 24 2.40 0.76 10.76
CA ASN A 24 2.41 0.30 12.16
C ASN A 24 1.03 -0.15 12.68
N ILE A 25 -0.05 0.13 11.96
CA ILE A 25 -1.39 -0.37 12.29
C ILE A 25 -1.80 -1.41 11.27
N TRP A 26 -2.09 -2.62 11.75
CA TRP A 26 -2.52 -3.73 10.92
C TRP A 26 -4.00 -4.03 11.19
N CYS A 27 -4.81 -4.07 10.14
CA CYS A 27 -6.17 -4.60 10.14
C CYS A 27 -6.22 -5.79 9.17
N PHE A 28 -6.66 -6.96 9.62
CA PHE A 28 -6.59 -8.18 8.81
C PHE A 28 -7.60 -9.24 9.27
N GLY A 29 -7.86 -10.22 8.41
CA GLY A 29 -8.62 -11.43 8.74
C GLY A 29 -10.04 -11.13 9.20
N ASP A 30 -10.44 -11.73 10.32
CA ASP A 30 -11.78 -11.65 10.90
C ASP A 30 -11.86 -10.64 12.04
N ASN A 31 -12.20 -9.39 11.70
CA ASN A 31 -12.30 -8.24 12.61
C ASN A 31 -11.06 -7.99 13.49
N ALA A 32 -9.90 -8.55 13.10
CA ALA A 32 -8.68 -8.49 13.89
C ALA A 32 -7.84 -7.25 13.55
N GLY A 33 -7.02 -6.85 14.51
CA GLY A 33 -6.02 -5.82 14.29
C GLY A 33 -4.93 -5.78 15.36
N LEU A 34 -3.78 -5.24 14.98
CA LEU A 34 -2.61 -5.05 15.82
C LEU A 34 -2.07 -3.64 15.67
N ASN A 35 -1.64 -3.05 16.78
CA ASN A 35 -1.00 -1.75 16.86
C ASN A 35 0.46 -1.92 17.31
N PHE A 36 1.40 -1.66 16.41
CA PHE A 36 2.84 -1.76 16.63
C PHE A 36 3.47 -0.45 17.16
N ASN A 37 2.66 0.56 17.48
CA ASN A 37 3.18 1.79 18.10
C ASN A 37 3.62 1.61 19.56
N THR A 38 3.33 0.45 20.16
CA THR A 38 3.65 0.13 21.55
C THR A 38 4.59 -1.07 21.62
N THR A 39 5.28 -1.22 22.76
CA THR A 39 6.08 -2.40 23.07
C THR A 39 5.60 -2.99 24.40
N THR A 40 5.02 -4.18 24.43
CA THR A 40 4.65 -5.06 23.29
C THR A 40 3.53 -4.48 22.42
N PRO A 41 3.35 -4.96 21.16
CA PRO A 41 2.21 -4.55 20.34
C PRO A 41 0.88 -4.82 21.06
N THR A 42 -0.08 -3.91 20.89
CA THR A 42 -1.42 -4.03 21.50
C THR A 42 -2.46 -4.45 20.46
N VAL A 43 -3.52 -5.11 20.91
CA VAL A 43 -4.68 -5.41 20.07
C VAL A 43 -5.35 -4.10 19.64
N LEU A 44 -5.65 -3.97 18.36
CA LEU A 44 -6.56 -2.95 17.83
C LEU A 44 -7.94 -3.58 17.68
N THR A 45 -8.96 -2.94 18.25
CA THR A 45 -10.36 -3.36 18.13
C THR A 45 -11.11 -2.47 17.14
N GLY A 46 -12.24 -2.96 16.61
CA GLY A 46 -13.16 -2.18 15.78
C GLY A 46 -12.98 -2.35 14.27
N SER A 47 -11.95 -3.06 13.81
CA SER A 47 -11.81 -3.45 12.40
C SER A 47 -13.10 -4.10 11.90
N GLN A 48 -13.61 -3.62 10.77
CA GLN A 48 -14.81 -4.15 10.10
C GLN A 48 -14.47 -5.15 8.99
N MET A 49 -13.18 -5.45 8.79
CA MET A 49 -12.74 -6.40 7.77
C MET A 49 -13.17 -7.83 8.12
N SER A 50 -13.59 -8.60 7.12
CA SER A 50 -13.73 -10.05 7.21
C SER A 50 -13.30 -10.65 5.87
N THR A 51 -12.11 -11.23 5.83
CA THR A 51 -11.52 -11.84 4.62
C THR A 51 -10.67 -13.05 4.99
N ASN A 52 -10.60 -14.03 4.08
CA ASN A 52 -9.84 -15.26 4.28
C ASN A 52 -8.36 -15.11 3.94
N GLU A 53 -8.04 -14.23 2.99
CA GLU A 53 -6.71 -14.14 2.40
C GLU A 53 -6.15 -12.71 2.39
N GLY A 54 -6.11 -12.08 1.21
CA GLY A 54 -5.48 -10.79 1.03
C GLY A 54 -6.18 -9.66 1.78
N CYS A 55 -5.36 -8.77 2.33
CA CYS A 55 -5.79 -7.52 2.93
C CYS A 55 -4.62 -6.52 2.95
N ALA A 56 -4.94 -5.25 3.09
CA ALA A 56 -3.95 -4.19 3.24
C ALA A 56 -4.42 -3.12 4.22
N SER A 57 -3.47 -2.52 4.93
CA SER A 57 -3.71 -1.37 5.82
C SER A 57 -2.54 -0.41 5.72
N THR A 58 -2.81 0.88 5.92
CA THR A 58 -1.78 1.92 5.87
C THR A 58 -1.95 2.92 7.01
N SER A 59 -0.82 3.40 7.52
CA SER A 59 -0.75 4.42 8.56
C SER A 59 0.23 5.53 8.17
N ASP A 60 0.05 6.71 8.74
CA ASP A 60 0.92 7.85 8.50
C ASP A 60 2.29 7.69 9.18
N SER A 61 3.18 8.66 8.95
CA SER A 61 4.54 8.67 9.53
C SER A 61 4.56 8.75 11.06
N LEU A 62 3.44 9.14 11.69
CA LEU A 62 3.26 9.18 13.14
C LEU A 62 2.67 7.89 13.70
N GLY A 63 2.25 6.97 12.82
CA GLY A 63 1.68 5.67 13.16
C GLY A 63 0.16 5.69 13.35
N ASN A 64 -0.53 6.74 12.91
CA ASN A 64 -1.99 6.78 12.95
C ASN A 64 -2.57 6.01 11.76
N LEU A 65 -3.58 5.17 11.99
CA LEU A 65 -4.33 4.52 10.92
C LEU A 65 -4.91 5.56 9.97
N LEU A 66 -4.73 5.36 8.67
CA LEU A 66 -5.37 6.16 7.63
C LEU A 66 -6.60 5.41 7.09
N PHE A 67 -6.36 4.21 6.55
CA PHE A 67 -7.40 3.34 6.02
C PHE A 67 -6.89 1.90 5.83
N TYR A 68 -7.82 1.00 5.58
CA TYR A 68 -7.56 -0.42 5.30
C TYR A 68 -8.61 -0.99 4.34
N THR A 69 -8.29 -2.13 3.72
CA THR A 69 -9.13 -2.78 2.72
C THR A 69 -8.85 -4.28 2.65
N ASP A 70 -9.88 -5.04 2.28
CA ASP A 70 -9.78 -6.46 1.88
C ASP A 70 -9.65 -6.63 0.35
N GLY A 71 -9.57 -5.52 -0.40
CA GLY A 71 -9.60 -5.50 -1.86
C GLY A 71 -10.99 -5.33 -2.47
N ILE A 72 -12.07 -5.37 -1.67
CA ILE A 72 -13.46 -5.20 -2.11
C ILE A 72 -14.08 -3.95 -1.47
N SER A 73 -13.82 -3.74 -0.18
CA SER A 73 -14.29 -2.60 0.61
C SER A 73 -13.13 -1.85 1.23
N VAL A 74 -13.25 -0.52 1.35
CA VAL A 74 -12.26 0.38 1.94
C VAL A 74 -12.86 1.07 3.15
N TRP A 75 -12.23 0.90 4.30
CA TRP A 75 -12.63 1.50 5.56
C TRP A 75 -11.61 2.54 6.01
N ASN A 76 -12.08 3.64 6.56
CA ASN A 76 -11.25 4.70 7.09
C ASN A 76 -10.76 4.43 8.53
N LYS A 77 -10.00 5.38 9.07
CA LYS A 77 -9.50 5.35 10.45
C LYS A 77 -10.56 5.27 11.56
N THR A 78 -11.82 5.60 11.26
CA THR A 78 -12.94 5.46 12.20
C THR A 78 -13.71 4.16 11.98
N HIS A 79 -13.14 3.23 11.20
CA HIS A 79 -13.73 1.94 10.83
C HIS A 79 -15.03 2.04 10.02
N ALA A 80 -15.35 3.23 9.49
CA ALA A 80 -16.48 3.43 8.60
C ALA A 80 -16.05 3.22 7.14
N VAL A 81 -16.94 2.69 6.31
CA VAL A 81 -16.71 2.56 4.88
C VAL A 81 -16.51 3.95 4.26
N MET A 82 -15.45 4.12 3.46
CA MET A 82 -15.18 5.36 2.75
C MET A 82 -16.23 5.65 1.67
N PRO A 83 -16.47 6.93 1.33
CA PRO A 83 -17.22 7.28 0.13
C PRO A 83 -16.65 6.59 -1.10
N ASN A 84 -17.53 5.96 -1.90
CA ASN A 84 -17.19 5.13 -3.07
C ASN A 84 -16.30 3.91 -2.77
N GLY A 85 -16.10 3.57 -1.49
CA GLY A 85 -15.15 2.57 -1.02
C GLY A 85 -15.56 1.11 -1.17
N THR A 86 -16.76 0.79 -1.66
CA THR A 86 -17.22 -0.60 -1.87
C THR A 86 -17.12 -1.02 -3.33
N GLY A 87 -17.09 -2.31 -3.63
CA GLY A 87 -17.09 -2.82 -5.00
C GLY A 87 -15.78 -2.52 -5.75
N LEU A 88 -14.66 -2.57 -5.04
CA LEU A 88 -13.35 -2.74 -5.68
C LEU A 88 -13.27 -4.18 -6.26
N LEU A 89 -12.41 -4.37 -7.27
CA LEU A 89 -12.31 -5.64 -8.02
C LEU A 89 -11.24 -6.60 -7.47
N GLY A 90 -11.00 -6.61 -6.16
CA GLY A 90 -10.28 -7.69 -5.50
C GLY A 90 -11.16 -8.91 -5.22
N SER A 91 -10.60 -9.96 -4.60
CA SER A 91 -11.37 -11.11 -4.11
C SER A 91 -10.88 -11.57 -2.73
N ALA A 92 -11.79 -12.15 -1.95
CA ALA A 92 -11.47 -12.77 -0.65
C ALA A 92 -10.66 -14.08 -0.77
N SER A 93 -10.67 -14.68 -1.97
CA SER A 93 -9.92 -15.89 -2.37
C SER A 93 -8.61 -15.57 -3.11
N THR A 94 -8.20 -14.29 -3.15
CA THR A 94 -6.95 -13.88 -3.77
C THR A 94 -5.88 -13.66 -2.73
N THR A 95 -4.79 -14.42 -2.87
CA THR A 95 -3.73 -14.45 -1.86
C THR A 95 -2.98 -13.12 -1.67
N GLN A 96 -3.02 -12.21 -2.65
CA GLN A 96 -2.64 -10.80 -2.51
C GLN A 96 -3.69 -9.87 -3.13
N SER A 97 -4.92 -9.93 -2.59
CA SER A 97 -6.09 -9.19 -3.08
C SER A 97 -5.91 -7.68 -3.17
N ALA A 98 -5.09 -7.08 -2.30
CA ALA A 98 -4.89 -5.64 -2.22
C ALA A 98 -3.45 -5.28 -1.84
N LEU A 99 -2.96 -4.18 -2.41
CA LEU A 99 -1.70 -3.54 -2.06
C LEU A 99 -1.89 -2.02 -2.05
N ILE A 100 -1.47 -1.36 -0.96
CA ILE A 100 -1.59 0.10 -0.82
C ILE A 100 -0.21 0.73 -0.99
N VAL A 101 -0.10 1.75 -1.85
CA VAL A 101 1.12 2.56 -1.96
C VAL A 101 0.78 4.05 -1.98
N PRO A 102 1.61 4.92 -1.39
CA PRO A 102 1.45 6.36 -1.58
C PRO A 102 1.75 6.76 -3.02
N GLN A 103 1.02 7.73 -3.56
CA GLN A 103 1.39 8.37 -4.83
C GLN A 103 2.68 9.17 -4.61
N PRO A 104 3.78 8.88 -5.33
CA PRO A 104 5.02 9.65 -5.19
C PRO A 104 4.78 11.16 -5.33
N GLY A 105 5.41 11.95 -4.48
CA GLY A 105 5.22 13.41 -4.47
C GLY A 105 3.89 13.89 -3.86
N SER A 106 3.02 13.00 -3.38
CA SER A 106 1.81 13.37 -2.64
C SER A 106 1.88 12.91 -1.19
N THR A 107 1.33 13.73 -0.29
CA THR A 107 1.14 13.37 1.13
C THR A 107 -0.28 12.89 1.43
N THR A 108 -1.21 12.98 0.48
CA THR A 108 -2.64 12.74 0.69
C THR A 108 -3.24 11.70 -0.27
N LEU A 109 -2.56 11.39 -1.38
CA LEU A 109 -3.04 10.45 -2.38
C LEU A 109 -2.36 9.09 -2.23
N TYR A 110 -3.17 8.03 -2.33
CA TYR A 110 -2.73 6.64 -2.26
C TYR A 110 -3.36 5.86 -3.41
N TYR A 111 -2.62 4.91 -3.97
CA TYR A 111 -3.19 3.85 -4.80
C TYR A 111 -3.56 2.65 -3.94
N ILE A 112 -4.67 2.02 -4.29
CA ILE A 112 -5.01 0.65 -3.96
C ILE A 112 -4.90 -0.14 -5.26
N PHE A 113 -3.96 -1.07 -5.32
CA PHE A 113 -3.89 -2.06 -6.38
C PHE A 113 -4.64 -3.32 -5.95
N THR A 114 -5.60 -3.76 -6.75
CA THR A 114 -6.37 -4.97 -6.49
C THR A 114 -6.14 -6.00 -7.57
N ILE A 115 -6.10 -7.26 -7.17
CA ILE A 115 -6.08 -8.40 -8.08
C ILE A 115 -7.35 -9.21 -7.83
N GLY A 116 -8.07 -9.55 -8.91
CA GLY A 116 -9.18 -10.48 -8.85
C GLY A 116 -8.71 -11.93 -8.64
N GLU A 117 -9.63 -12.89 -8.67
CA GLU A 117 -9.27 -14.32 -8.61
C GLU A 117 -8.28 -14.72 -9.72
N LEU A 118 -7.59 -15.84 -9.55
CA LEU A 118 -6.61 -16.39 -10.49
C LEU A 118 -6.99 -16.21 -11.98
N GLY A 119 -6.13 -15.53 -12.74
CA GLY A 119 -6.39 -15.18 -14.15
C GLY A 119 -7.32 -13.98 -14.34
N GLY A 120 -7.64 -13.26 -13.26
CA GLY A 120 -8.37 -12.01 -13.25
C GLY A 120 -7.49 -10.80 -13.53
N SER A 121 -8.11 -9.62 -13.51
CA SER A 121 -7.42 -8.36 -13.78
C SER A 121 -6.74 -7.79 -12.54
N MET A 122 -5.62 -7.12 -12.79
CA MET A 122 -5.03 -6.17 -11.87
C MET A 122 -5.61 -4.79 -12.16
N ASN A 123 -6.12 -4.14 -11.13
CA ASN A 123 -6.75 -2.83 -11.21
C ASN A 123 -6.07 -1.87 -10.23
N TYR A 124 -6.18 -0.57 -10.48
CA TYR A 124 -5.88 0.44 -9.46
C TYR A 124 -7.11 1.29 -9.16
N THR A 125 -7.13 1.84 -7.95
CA THR A 125 -8.09 2.82 -7.46
C THR A 125 -7.34 3.83 -6.61
N MET A 126 -7.60 5.12 -6.76
CA MET A 126 -7.00 6.15 -5.90
C MET A 126 -7.90 6.47 -4.70
N VAL A 127 -7.27 6.64 -3.54
CA VAL A 127 -7.84 7.23 -2.34
C VAL A 127 -7.24 8.62 -2.14
N ASP A 128 -8.10 9.59 -1.86
CA ASP A 128 -7.71 10.95 -1.46
C ASP A 128 -8.09 11.17 0.00
N MET A 129 -7.07 11.32 0.86
CA MET A 129 -7.24 11.53 2.30
C MET A 129 -7.78 12.91 2.69
N THR A 130 -7.85 13.88 1.75
CA THR A 130 -8.45 15.20 2.00
C THR A 130 -9.98 15.17 2.01
N LEU A 131 -10.58 14.13 1.43
CA LEU A 131 -12.03 13.97 1.34
C LEU A 131 -12.66 13.64 2.71
N ALA A 132 -13.99 13.79 2.78
CA ALA A 132 -14.80 13.43 3.95
C ALA A 132 -14.28 14.02 5.28
N GLY A 133 -13.77 15.26 5.26
CA GLY A 133 -13.25 15.94 6.45
C GLY A 133 -11.98 15.31 7.01
N GLY A 134 -11.12 14.71 6.17
CA GLY A 134 -9.88 14.06 6.61
C GLY A 134 -10.05 12.58 6.99
N ASN A 135 -11.20 11.99 6.65
CA ASN A 135 -11.46 10.55 6.75
C ASN A 135 -11.21 9.82 5.43
N GLY A 136 -10.89 10.55 4.36
CA GLY A 136 -10.59 10.04 3.04
C GLY A 136 -11.78 9.51 2.26
N GLY A 137 -11.57 9.31 0.97
CA GLY A 137 -12.57 8.77 0.04
C GLY A 137 -11.93 8.24 -1.24
N VAL A 138 -12.62 7.30 -1.88
CA VAL A 138 -12.21 6.78 -3.19
C VAL A 138 -12.55 7.81 -4.28
N VAL A 139 -11.54 8.14 -5.10
CA VAL A 139 -11.67 9.04 -6.25
C VAL A 139 -12.40 8.30 -7.37
N ALA A 140 -13.67 8.67 -7.59
CA ALA A 140 -14.58 7.94 -8.47
C ALA A 140 -14.06 7.72 -9.90
N SER A 141 -13.35 8.70 -10.48
CA SER A 141 -12.79 8.61 -11.84
C SER A 141 -11.64 7.61 -11.98
N SER A 142 -11.01 7.21 -10.87
CA SER A 142 -9.90 6.25 -10.86
C SER A 142 -10.33 4.83 -10.51
N LYS A 143 -11.55 4.66 -10.00
CA LYS A 143 -12.00 3.41 -9.39
C LYS A 143 -12.00 2.27 -10.41
N ASN A 144 -11.37 1.16 -10.03
CA ASN A 144 -11.27 -0.06 -10.83
C ASN A 144 -10.71 0.18 -12.23
N THR A 145 -9.71 1.06 -12.35
CA THR A 145 -9.03 1.26 -13.62
C THR A 145 -8.14 0.06 -13.88
N VAL A 146 -8.41 -0.68 -14.96
CA VAL A 146 -7.63 -1.86 -15.34
C VAL A 146 -6.20 -1.45 -15.67
N LEU A 147 -5.23 -2.06 -15.00
CA LEU A 147 -3.81 -1.90 -15.28
C LEU A 147 -3.31 -3.05 -16.16
N HIS A 148 -3.58 -4.29 -15.73
CA HIS A 148 -3.26 -5.51 -16.49
C HIS A 148 -4.48 -6.44 -16.53
N PRO A 149 -4.82 -7.03 -17.69
CA PRO A 149 -6.05 -7.78 -17.83
C PRO A 149 -5.99 -9.19 -17.22
N LEU A 150 -4.82 -9.82 -17.20
CA LEU A 150 -4.63 -11.21 -16.77
C LEU A 150 -3.36 -11.32 -15.90
N VAL A 151 -3.54 -11.56 -14.60
CA VAL A 151 -2.43 -11.76 -13.68
C VAL A 151 -2.65 -12.97 -12.79
N ALA A 152 -1.56 -13.57 -12.33
CA ALA A 152 -1.58 -14.44 -11.18
C ALA A 152 -1.87 -13.60 -9.91
N GLU A 153 -2.18 -14.28 -8.81
CA GLU A 153 -2.57 -13.64 -7.55
C GLU A 153 -1.41 -13.05 -6.75
N LYS A 154 -0.35 -12.58 -7.43
CA LYS A 154 0.86 -12.05 -6.80
C LYS A 154 1.21 -10.66 -7.31
N GLN A 155 1.39 -9.76 -6.35
CA GLN A 155 1.90 -8.40 -6.54
C GLN A 155 2.82 -7.98 -5.40
N CYS A 156 3.79 -7.13 -5.71
CA CYS A 156 4.58 -6.44 -4.70
C CYS A 156 4.96 -5.04 -5.19
N ALA A 157 5.29 -4.16 -4.25
CA ALA A 157 5.81 -2.84 -4.58
C ALA A 157 7.04 -2.50 -3.73
N PHE A 158 7.96 -1.76 -4.32
CA PHE A 158 9.18 -1.32 -3.66
C PHE A 158 9.53 0.11 -4.06
N MET A 159 9.81 0.92 -3.04
CA MET A 159 10.17 2.31 -3.19
C MET A 159 11.65 2.43 -3.55
N ARG A 160 11.95 3.28 -4.53
CA ARG A 160 13.29 3.67 -4.94
C ARG A 160 13.80 4.84 -4.10
N CYS A 161 15.10 5.10 -4.16
CA CYS A 161 15.73 6.21 -3.45
C CYS A 161 15.23 7.60 -3.91
N ASP A 162 14.73 7.70 -5.14
CA ASP A 162 14.13 8.91 -5.71
C ASP A 162 12.64 9.07 -5.34
N GLY A 163 12.09 8.17 -4.53
CA GLY A 163 10.69 8.16 -4.10
C GLY A 163 9.71 7.59 -5.11
N SER A 164 10.15 7.27 -6.34
CA SER A 164 9.33 6.49 -7.28
C SER A 164 9.18 5.04 -6.81
N ILE A 165 8.15 4.35 -7.28
CA ILE A 165 7.81 3.02 -6.78
C ILE A 165 7.73 2.08 -7.97
N TRP A 166 8.40 0.95 -7.89
CA TRP A 166 8.14 -0.17 -8.79
C TRP A 166 7.01 -1.00 -8.23
N LEU A 167 6.06 -1.32 -9.09
CA LEU A 167 5.01 -2.30 -8.86
C LEU A 167 5.29 -3.50 -9.77
N ILE A 168 5.31 -4.69 -9.20
CA ILE A 168 5.54 -5.93 -9.94
C ILE A 168 4.35 -6.86 -9.77
N SER A 169 3.92 -7.47 -10.87
CA SER A 169 2.97 -8.58 -10.89
C SER A 169 3.40 -9.65 -11.90
N HIS A 170 2.81 -10.84 -11.81
CA HIS A 170 3.08 -11.95 -12.73
C HIS A 170 1.89 -12.16 -13.66
N GLU A 171 2.10 -12.20 -14.96
CA GLU A 171 1.04 -12.49 -15.93
C GLU A 171 0.57 -13.94 -15.79
N TRP A 172 -0.73 -14.18 -15.90
CA TRP A 172 -1.27 -15.53 -15.78
C TRP A 172 -0.95 -16.40 -17.01
N ASN A 173 -0.58 -17.66 -16.81
CA ASN A 173 -0.33 -18.65 -17.87
C ASN A 173 0.79 -18.26 -18.86
N THR A 174 1.71 -17.40 -18.43
CA THR A 174 2.95 -17.09 -19.15
C THR A 174 4.11 -17.09 -18.15
N ASN A 175 5.34 -16.84 -18.60
CA ASN A 175 6.49 -16.61 -17.73
C ASN A 175 6.84 -15.12 -17.59
N ASN A 176 5.89 -14.23 -17.88
CA ASN A 176 6.10 -12.79 -17.89
C ASN A 176 5.86 -12.18 -16.51
N PHE A 177 6.78 -11.31 -16.11
CA PHE A 177 6.54 -10.31 -15.07
C PHE A 177 6.26 -8.95 -15.70
N PHE A 178 5.25 -8.27 -15.18
CA PHE A 178 5.01 -6.84 -15.41
C PHE A 178 5.72 -6.04 -14.34
N ALA A 179 6.44 -5.00 -14.75
CA ALA A 179 7.04 -4.01 -13.86
C ALA A 179 6.58 -2.61 -14.26
N ASP A 180 5.72 -2.00 -13.46
CA ASP A 180 5.18 -0.65 -13.68
C ASP A 180 5.90 0.35 -12.78
N LEU A 181 6.38 1.45 -13.37
CA LEU A 181 7.02 2.52 -12.62
C LEU A 181 6.00 3.60 -12.25
N ILE A 182 5.76 3.77 -10.97
CA ILE A 182 4.90 4.80 -10.41
C ILE A 182 5.77 6.01 -10.06
N THR A 183 5.38 7.18 -10.55
CA THR A 183 6.08 8.45 -10.38
C THR A 183 5.09 9.54 -9.97
N PRO A 184 5.55 10.77 -9.66
CA PRO A 184 4.63 11.84 -9.31
C PRO A 184 3.60 12.19 -10.40
N THR A 185 3.88 11.84 -11.66
CA THR A 185 2.94 12.01 -12.78
C THR A 185 1.99 10.82 -12.98
N GLY A 186 2.10 9.78 -12.16
CA GLY A 186 1.27 8.57 -12.22
C GLY A 186 2.05 7.31 -12.60
N ILE A 187 1.30 6.30 -13.07
CA ILE A 187 1.82 5.00 -13.51
C ILE A 187 2.32 5.14 -14.96
N ASN A 188 3.61 4.88 -15.20
CA ASN A 188 4.25 4.96 -16.52
C ASN A 188 4.21 3.62 -17.26
N SER A 189 4.85 3.57 -18.43
CA SER A 189 4.93 2.37 -19.28
C SER A 189 5.51 1.15 -18.55
N THR A 190 4.83 0.02 -18.72
CA THR A 190 5.22 -1.29 -18.20
C THR A 190 6.45 -1.85 -18.89
N VAL A 191 7.38 -2.41 -18.11
CA VAL A 191 8.44 -3.29 -18.60
C VAL A 191 7.99 -4.74 -18.46
N VAL A 192 8.12 -5.53 -19.52
CA VAL A 192 7.76 -6.96 -19.52
C VAL A 192 9.03 -7.80 -19.56
N SER A 193 9.16 -8.77 -18.64
CA SER A 193 10.31 -9.68 -18.57
C SER A 193 9.89 -11.14 -18.52
N ALA A 194 10.25 -11.92 -19.54
CA ALA A 194 9.94 -13.35 -19.66
C ALA A 194 10.95 -14.24 -18.92
N VAL A 195 11.00 -14.11 -17.59
CA VAL A 195 12.02 -14.76 -16.73
C VAL A 195 11.44 -15.65 -15.63
N GLY A 196 10.11 -15.74 -15.55
CA GLY A 196 9.40 -16.52 -14.54
C GLY A 196 9.24 -18.00 -14.89
N VAL A 197 8.43 -18.68 -14.06
CA VAL A 197 7.86 -19.99 -14.35
C VAL A 197 6.44 -19.76 -14.86
N VAL A 198 5.95 -20.61 -15.76
CA VAL A 198 4.55 -20.55 -16.19
C VAL A 198 3.65 -20.93 -15.01
N HIS A 199 2.79 -20.00 -14.61
CA HIS A 199 1.80 -20.17 -13.55
C HIS A 199 0.43 -20.51 -14.11
#